data_AF-A0AAW0PIL2-F1
#
_entry.id   AF-A0AAW0PIL2-F1
#
_cell.length_a   1.000
_cell.length_b   1.000
_cell.length_c   1.000
_cell.angle_alpha   90.00
_cell.angle_beta   90.00
_cell.angle_gamma   90.00
#
_symmetry.space_group_name_H-M   'P 1'
#
loop_
_entity.id
_entity.type
_entity.pdbx_description
1 polymer ?
#
loop_
_entity_poly.entity_id
_entity_poly.type
_entity_poly.pdbx_seq_one_letter_code
_entity_poly.pdbx_strand_id
1 'polypeptide(L)'
;MDIPARSTPQNLWPLLIYEVPITTIETLERKISSHLRRWLGLPKSLSSIALYGRSNKLQLPLKSLEEEYKVSKTRVVLQYKDSEDSMVSNAGIEVKTGRKWRAEEAVQQAESRLHFSKLVGAVTRGRAGLGSIPAPKIPSKRKEKRCQVQSEVRAVLEERRTCKAVGMSKQGAWARWENAIQRRVTWNELWKAEPHRIKFLIQAVYDVLPSPSNLHNWGKIESPACVLCSKIGSLEHILSCCPKALGEGRYRWRHDQVLKAIAEAIAGGVEKARHSQIARKNIHFVKAGEVRKTTTPQSRAGILNTAKDWKLLVDLEKQLKFPSHITKTSLRPDIVLFSDSTKQVVMLELTVPWEDRLEEAFERKLTKYEQLTESCQGAGWKARCLPIEVGCRGFVAQSLSRAFSTLGIEGRGKRIALRAVYTTTSFHESVTFPCQIGFSFTPQRAPCSLNRRSTGYDSRGSFTENFQWRPSSLKHGFNEDGQVTDVQ
;
A
#
# COMPACT_ATOMS: atom_id res chain seq x y z
N MET A 1 -6.44 23.77 -14.46
CA MET A 1 -6.17 24.01 -13.03
C MET A 1 -5.02 23.13 -12.63
N ASP A 2 -3.82 23.69 -12.51
CA ASP A 2 -2.64 22.96 -12.04
C ASP A 2 -2.83 22.60 -10.57
N ILE A 3 -3.26 21.37 -10.33
CA ILE A 3 -3.22 20.74 -9.01
C ILE A 3 -1.75 20.81 -8.57
N PRO A 4 -1.41 21.32 -7.36
CA PRO A 4 -0.04 21.58 -6.94
C PRO A 4 0.65 20.25 -6.58
N ALA A 5 0.89 19.44 -7.59
CA ALA A 5 1.43 18.09 -7.50
C ALA A 5 2.96 18.09 -7.41
N ARG A 6 3.58 19.15 -7.92
CA ARG A 6 4.92 19.56 -7.52
C ARG A 6 4.72 20.73 -6.57
N SER A 7 4.94 20.52 -5.28
CA SER A 7 5.30 21.62 -4.39
C SER A 7 6.65 22.16 -4.88
N THR A 8 6.64 22.91 -5.98
CA THR A 8 7.77 23.72 -6.42
C THR A 8 8.03 24.77 -5.33
N PRO A 9 9.29 25.22 -5.17
CA PRO A 9 9.65 26.33 -4.29
C PRO A 9 8.76 27.57 -4.45
N GLN A 10 8.14 27.75 -5.62
CA GLN A 10 7.31 28.89 -6.01
C GLN A 10 6.07 29.12 -5.11
N ASN A 11 5.36 28.09 -4.66
CA ASN A 11 4.16 28.28 -3.82
C ASN A 11 4.47 28.35 -2.31
N LEU A 12 5.64 27.86 -1.89
CA LEU A 12 6.08 27.90 -0.51
C LEU A 12 6.78 29.23 -0.17
N TRP A 13 7.36 29.88 -1.18
CA TRP A 13 8.08 31.15 -1.02
C TRP A 13 7.19 32.28 -0.44
N PRO A 14 5.96 32.52 -0.93
CA PRO A 14 5.06 33.50 -0.32
C PRO A 14 4.74 33.15 1.14
N LEU A 15 4.50 31.87 1.44
CA LEU A 15 4.17 31.42 2.80
C LEU A 15 5.36 31.51 3.76
N LEU A 16 6.58 31.47 3.23
CA LEU A 16 7.81 31.68 3.99
C LEU A 16 7.96 33.15 4.35
N ILE A 17 7.82 34.05 3.38
CA ILE A 17 8.04 35.49 3.52
C ILE A 17 6.94 36.16 4.33
N TYR A 18 5.68 35.91 4.02
CA TYR A 18 4.58 36.64 4.63
C TYR A 18 4.23 36.13 6.04
N GLU A 19 3.81 37.06 6.90
CA GLU A 19 3.28 36.78 8.24
C GLU A 19 1.83 36.31 8.14
N VAL A 20 1.63 35.08 7.67
CA VAL A 20 0.30 34.46 7.56
C VAL A 20 0.02 33.65 8.83
N PRO A 21 -1.10 33.87 9.56
CA PRO A 21 -1.42 33.04 10.71
C PRO A 21 -1.82 31.62 10.31
N ILE A 22 -1.53 30.63 11.16
CA ILE A 22 -1.83 29.21 10.90
C ILE A 22 -3.32 28.95 10.60
N THR A 23 -4.24 29.73 11.17
CA THR A 23 -5.69 29.60 10.96
C THR A 23 -6.11 29.87 9.50
N THR A 24 -5.40 30.77 8.81
CA THR A 24 -5.59 31.02 7.38
C THR A 24 -5.13 29.80 6.57
N ILE A 25 -3.99 29.21 6.94
CA ILE A 25 -3.46 28.01 6.28
C ILE A 25 -4.40 26.82 6.45
N GLU A 26 -4.94 26.61 7.65
CA GLU A 26 -5.94 25.56 7.91
C GLU A 26 -7.21 25.77 7.07
N THR A 27 -7.62 27.02 6.86
CA THR A 27 -8.76 27.36 6.01
C THR A 27 -8.48 27.06 4.53
N LEU A 28 -7.28 27.36 4.05
CA LEU A 28 -6.84 27.00 2.71
C LEU A 28 -6.75 25.48 2.55
N GLU A 29 -6.17 24.75 3.50
CA GLU A 29 -6.08 23.29 3.46
C GLU A 29 -7.47 22.64 3.44
N ARG A 30 -8.46 23.17 4.18
CA ARG A 30 -9.84 22.69 4.09
C ARG A 30 -10.42 22.84 2.68
N LYS A 31 -10.20 23.99 2.02
CA LYS A 31 -10.63 24.22 0.63
C LYS A 31 -9.93 23.29 -0.36
N ILE A 32 -8.61 23.12 -0.22
CA ILE A 32 -7.80 22.20 -1.04
C ILE A 32 -8.30 20.77 -0.87
N SER A 33 -8.47 20.32 0.37
CA SER A 33 -8.92 18.96 0.68
C SER A 33 -10.33 18.69 0.15
N SER A 34 -11.21 19.69 0.13
CA SER A 34 -12.53 19.59 -0.49
C SER A 34 -12.43 19.36 -2.01
N HIS A 35 -11.58 20.15 -2.69
CA HIS A 35 -11.33 19.98 -4.13
C HIS A 35 -10.67 18.64 -4.46
N LEU A 36 -9.68 18.22 -3.68
CA LEU A 36 -9.01 16.93 -3.88
C LEU A 36 -9.97 15.75 -3.71
N ARG A 37 -10.85 15.78 -2.71
CA ARG A 37 -11.90 14.75 -2.56
C ARG A 37 -12.82 14.72 -3.78
N ARG A 38 -13.27 15.88 -4.25
CA ARG A 38 -14.14 15.96 -5.45
C ARG A 38 -13.42 15.43 -6.69
N TRP A 39 -12.16 15.84 -6.91
CA TRP A 39 -11.35 15.41 -8.04
C TRP A 39 -11.10 13.89 -8.05
N LEU A 40 -10.83 13.30 -6.89
CA LEU A 40 -10.65 11.85 -6.74
C LEU A 40 -11.98 11.08 -6.64
N GLY A 41 -13.13 11.76 -6.70
CA GLY A 41 -14.46 11.14 -6.55
C GLY A 41 -14.72 10.53 -5.17
N LEU A 42 -14.07 11.05 -4.12
CA LEU A 42 -14.12 10.56 -2.74
C LEU A 42 -15.23 11.25 -1.93
N PRO A 43 -15.83 10.56 -0.94
CA PRO A 43 -16.87 11.14 -0.10
C PRO A 43 -16.32 12.26 0.80
N LYS A 44 -17.16 13.27 1.08
CA LYS A 44 -16.82 14.39 1.97
C LYS A 44 -16.44 13.94 3.39
N SER A 45 -16.99 12.80 3.84
CA SER A 45 -16.74 12.19 5.15
C SER A 45 -15.35 11.54 5.29
N LEU A 46 -14.61 11.37 4.20
CA LEU A 46 -13.26 10.82 4.25
C LEU A 46 -12.31 11.78 4.97
N SER A 47 -11.62 11.30 6.00
CA SER A 47 -10.64 12.08 6.77
C SER A 47 -9.48 12.55 5.89
N SER A 48 -8.99 13.77 6.14
CA SER A 48 -7.80 14.30 5.44
C SER A 48 -6.53 13.49 5.74
N ILE A 49 -6.53 12.67 6.80
CA ILE A 49 -5.44 11.72 7.10
C ILE A 49 -5.25 10.77 5.91
N ALA A 50 -6.33 10.35 5.24
CA ALA A 50 -6.25 9.50 4.06
C ALA A 50 -5.52 10.15 2.87
N LEU A 51 -5.54 11.48 2.81
CA LEU A 51 -4.93 12.24 1.73
C LEU A 51 -3.44 12.49 2.00
N TYR A 52 -3.08 12.85 3.23
CA TYR A 52 -1.77 13.42 3.55
C TYR A 52 -0.88 12.56 4.46
N GLY A 53 -1.40 11.47 5.02
CA GLY A 53 -0.64 10.62 5.94
C GLY A 53 0.54 9.90 5.27
N ARG A 54 1.72 10.02 5.88
CA ARG A 54 2.99 9.44 5.41
C ARG A 54 3.33 8.11 6.07
N SER A 55 2.74 7.81 7.23
CA SER A 55 2.86 6.53 7.91
C SER A 55 1.75 5.55 7.52
N ASN A 56 0.71 6.04 6.83
CA ASN A 56 -0.43 5.25 6.36
C ASN A 56 0.00 4.02 5.55
N LYS A 57 -0.81 2.96 5.60
CA LYS A 57 -0.63 1.77 4.74
C LYS A 57 -0.82 2.13 3.27
N LEU A 58 -1.82 2.94 2.93
CA LEU A 58 -1.96 3.56 1.61
C LEU A 58 -1.39 4.98 1.66
N GLN A 59 -0.40 5.27 0.83
CA GLN A 59 0.20 6.61 0.73
C GLN A 59 -0.12 7.21 -0.64
N LEU A 60 -0.77 8.37 -0.64
CA LEU A 60 -1.00 9.14 -1.84
C LEU A 60 0.15 10.13 -2.05
N PRO A 61 0.41 10.56 -3.30
CA PRO A 61 1.51 11.47 -3.60
C PRO A 61 1.15 12.94 -3.26
N LEU A 62 0.29 13.16 -2.26
CA LEU A 62 -0.23 14.46 -1.86
C LEU A 62 0.49 14.94 -0.59
N LYS A 63 0.66 16.26 -0.46
CA LYS A 63 1.27 16.89 0.71
C LYS A 63 0.27 17.79 1.41
N SER A 64 0.28 17.78 2.74
CA SER A 64 -0.47 18.73 3.56
C SER A 64 0.17 20.11 3.47
N LEU A 65 -0.66 21.13 3.22
CA LEU A 65 -0.23 22.52 3.19
C LEU A 65 0.17 22.98 4.59
N GLU A 66 -0.59 22.58 5.60
CA GLU A 66 -0.32 22.87 7.01
C GLU A 66 1.06 22.32 7.42
N GLU A 67 1.38 21.09 7.02
CA GLU A 67 2.68 20.48 7.33
C GLU A 67 3.83 21.22 6.66
N GLU A 68 3.73 21.49 5.35
CA GLU A 68 4.79 22.20 4.63
C GLU A 68 4.96 23.63 5.14
N TYR A 69 3.87 24.30 5.53
CA TYR A 69 3.91 25.62 6.18
C TYR A 69 4.66 25.55 7.52
N LYS A 70 4.29 24.62 8.41
CA LYS A 70 4.93 24.48 9.73
C LYS A 70 6.43 24.22 9.61
N VAL A 71 6.81 23.29 8.73
CA VAL A 71 8.23 22.97 8.49
C VAL A 71 8.97 24.16 7.88
N SER A 72 8.33 24.92 7.00
CA SER A 72 8.92 26.12 6.41
C SER A 72 9.14 27.21 7.46
N LYS A 73 8.20 27.44 8.38
CA LYS A 73 8.36 28.41 9.47
C LYS A 73 9.41 27.95 10.50
N THR A 74 9.45 26.66 10.85
CA THR A 74 10.55 26.07 11.64
C THR A 74 11.91 26.29 10.95
N ARG A 75 11.99 26.16 9.63
CA ARG A 75 13.22 26.45 8.88
C ARG A 75 13.65 27.91 9.02
N VAL A 76 12.72 28.86 8.98
CA VAL A 76 13.02 30.29 9.16
C VAL A 76 13.56 30.57 10.58
N VAL A 77 12.93 30.01 11.62
CA VAL A 77 13.40 30.12 13.01
C VAL A 77 14.86 29.65 13.12
N LEU A 78 15.14 28.47 12.55
CA LEU A 78 16.50 27.90 12.54
C LEU A 78 17.49 28.72 11.70
N GLN A 79 17.03 29.43 10.66
CA GLN A 79 17.88 30.32 9.87
C GLN A 79 18.33 31.54 10.67
N TYR A 80 17.43 32.15 11.45
CA TYR A 80 17.78 33.26 12.32
C TYR A 80 18.64 32.81 13.50
N LYS A 81 18.18 31.79 14.26
CA LYS A 81 18.87 31.28 15.46
C LYS A 81 20.31 30.82 15.16
N ASP A 82 20.50 30.11 14.06
CA ASP A 82 21.81 29.56 13.69
C ASP A 82 22.52 30.43 12.62
N SER A 83 22.19 31.72 12.47
CA SER A 83 22.85 32.60 11.51
C SER A 83 24.37 32.66 11.76
N GLU A 84 25.15 32.87 10.71
CA GLU A 84 26.59 33.16 10.85
C GLU A 84 26.82 34.62 11.26
N ASP A 85 25.89 35.50 10.90
CA ASP A 85 25.88 36.88 11.34
C ASP A 85 25.38 36.96 12.79
N SER A 86 26.28 37.37 13.68
CA SER A 86 26.01 37.54 15.12
C SER A 86 24.91 38.56 15.42
N MET A 87 24.74 39.60 14.59
CA MET A 87 23.66 40.57 14.77
C MET A 87 22.32 39.89 14.54
N VAL A 88 22.21 39.06 13.50
CA VAL A 88 20.98 38.34 13.16
C VAL A 88 20.66 37.26 14.20
N SER A 89 21.65 36.50 14.68
CA SER A 89 21.41 35.46 15.69
C SER A 89 20.99 36.05 17.04
N ASN A 90 21.50 37.24 17.38
CA ASN A 90 21.25 37.89 18.67
C ASN A 90 20.07 38.87 18.63
N ALA A 91 19.53 39.18 17.45
CA ALA A 91 18.42 40.14 17.28
C ALA A 91 17.08 39.66 17.89
N GLY A 92 16.96 38.39 18.30
CA GLY A 92 15.72 37.88 18.91
C GLY A 92 14.51 37.91 17.99
N ILE A 93 14.72 37.77 16.68
CA ILE A 93 13.67 37.86 15.66
C ILE A 93 12.64 36.74 15.87
N GLU A 94 11.41 37.12 16.22
CA GLU A 94 10.28 36.20 16.37
C GLU A 94 9.59 35.95 15.02
N VAL A 95 9.42 34.69 14.65
CA VAL A 95 8.73 34.29 13.43
C VAL A 95 7.23 34.24 13.69
N LYS A 96 6.51 35.27 13.25
CA LYS A 96 5.06 35.37 13.49
C LYS A 96 4.27 34.28 12.72
N THR A 97 3.61 33.40 13.46
CA THR A 97 2.73 32.33 12.94
C THR A 97 1.29 32.37 13.49
N GLY A 98 0.96 33.42 14.25
CA GLY A 98 -0.33 33.61 14.91
C GLY A 98 -0.40 33.00 16.32
N ARG A 99 -1.57 33.05 16.96
CA ARG A 99 -1.74 32.64 18.37
C ARG A 99 -1.85 31.13 18.59
N LYS A 100 -2.40 30.39 17.62
CA LYS A 100 -2.75 28.97 17.76
C LYS A 100 -1.54 28.02 17.71
N TRP A 101 -0.46 28.43 17.04
CA TRP A 101 0.75 27.64 16.90
C TRP A 101 1.94 28.56 16.75
N ARG A 102 3.01 28.30 17.50
CA ARG A 102 4.27 29.05 17.50
C ARG A 102 5.41 28.19 16.95
N ALA A 103 6.20 28.75 16.04
CA ALA A 103 7.27 28.00 15.37
C ALA A 103 8.45 27.73 16.31
N GLU A 104 8.75 28.68 17.20
CA GLU A 104 9.82 28.63 18.21
C GLU A 104 9.59 27.49 19.19
N GLU A 105 8.37 27.37 19.73
CA GLU A 105 7.97 26.28 20.63
C GLU A 105 8.10 24.91 19.94
N ALA A 106 7.73 24.82 18.67
CA ALA A 106 7.86 23.59 17.90
C ALA A 106 9.34 23.21 17.67
N VAL A 107 10.22 24.19 17.45
CA VAL A 107 11.67 23.98 17.37
C VAL A 107 12.21 23.49 18.71
N GLN A 108 11.87 24.15 19.81
CA GLN A 108 12.31 23.76 21.15
C GLN A 108 11.84 22.35 21.52
N GLN A 109 10.57 22.02 21.25
CA GLN A 109 10.04 20.68 21.46
C GLN A 109 10.80 19.63 20.64
N ALA A 110 11.09 19.92 19.37
CA ALA A 110 11.85 19.01 18.50
C ALA A 110 13.31 18.85 18.95
N GLU A 111 13.98 19.93 19.35
CA GLU A 111 15.34 19.87 19.92
C GLU A 111 15.38 19.03 21.20
N SER A 112 14.41 19.23 22.11
CA SER A 112 14.27 18.45 23.35
C SER A 112 14.01 16.96 23.08
N ARG A 113 13.14 16.62 22.12
CA ARG A 113 12.91 15.22 21.72
C ARG A 113 14.16 14.58 21.13
N LEU A 114 14.90 15.31 20.28
CA LEU A 114 16.15 14.83 19.72
C LEU A 114 17.23 14.66 20.80
N HIS A 115 17.28 15.56 21.78
CA HIS A 115 18.18 15.43 22.93
C HIS A 115 17.83 14.19 23.76
N PHE A 116 16.56 14.01 24.12
CA PHE A 116 16.09 12.82 24.84
C PHE A 116 16.38 11.53 24.06
N SER A 117 16.13 11.51 22.76
CA SER A 117 16.46 10.37 21.89
C SER A 117 17.95 10.02 21.89
N LYS A 118 18.84 11.02 21.97
CA LYS A 118 20.28 10.78 22.11
C LYS A 118 20.65 10.17 23.45
N LEU A 119 20.01 10.61 24.54
CA LEU A 119 20.25 10.07 25.88
C LEU A 119 19.79 8.60 25.97
N VAL A 120 18.62 8.29 25.42
CA VAL A 120 18.06 6.93 25.41
C VAL A 120 18.85 6.01 24.48
N GLY A 121 19.36 6.53 23.37
CA GLY A 121 20.14 5.74 22.41
C GLY A 121 19.27 4.79 21.58
N ALA A 122 19.84 3.65 21.17
CA ALA A 122 19.15 2.67 20.35
C ALA A 122 18.20 1.81 21.20
N VAL A 123 16.90 2.07 21.09
CA VAL A 123 15.86 1.24 21.72
C VAL A 123 15.63 -0.02 20.90
N THR A 124 15.70 -1.20 21.52
CA THR A 124 15.34 -2.49 20.91
C THR A 124 13.89 -2.47 20.46
N ARG A 125 13.63 -2.89 19.21
CA ARG A 125 12.27 -2.99 18.65
C ARG A 125 11.94 -4.45 18.36
N GLY A 126 10.80 -4.92 18.88
CA GLY A 126 10.33 -6.30 18.68
C GLY A 126 11.34 -7.33 19.21
N ARG A 127 11.59 -8.39 18.43
CA ARG A 127 12.53 -9.46 18.76
C ARG A 127 14.00 -9.16 18.38
N ALA A 128 14.31 -7.92 18.01
CA ALA A 128 15.67 -7.55 17.64
C ALA A 128 16.57 -7.51 18.88
N GLY A 129 17.68 -8.25 18.86
CA GLY A 129 18.64 -8.27 19.97
C GLY A 129 19.37 -6.93 20.16
N LEU A 130 20.00 -6.76 21.33
CA LEU A 130 20.83 -5.59 21.64
C LEU A 130 21.91 -5.38 20.55
N GLY A 131 22.10 -4.15 20.11
CA GLY A 131 23.05 -3.79 19.04
C GLY A 131 22.54 -4.00 17.60
N SER A 132 21.36 -4.58 17.40
CA SER A 132 20.77 -4.76 16.05
C SER A 132 20.31 -3.45 15.40
N ILE A 133 20.05 -2.43 16.21
CA ILE A 133 19.57 -1.13 15.75
C ILE A 133 20.73 -0.14 15.87
N PRO A 134 21.15 0.50 14.76
CA PRO A 134 22.23 1.45 14.79
C PRO A 134 21.88 2.64 15.70
N ALA A 135 22.86 3.10 16.46
CA ALA A 135 22.72 4.26 17.33
C ALA A 135 22.26 5.50 16.54
N PRO A 136 21.50 6.42 17.17
CA PRO A 136 21.10 7.67 16.53
C PRO A 136 22.33 8.42 16.01
N LYS A 137 22.33 8.79 14.73
CA LYS A 137 23.43 9.55 14.14
C LYS A 137 23.49 10.94 14.74
N ILE A 138 24.61 11.27 15.38
CA ILE A 138 24.88 12.61 15.88
C ILE A 138 25.30 13.48 14.67
N PRO A 139 24.52 14.52 14.33
CA PRO A 139 24.84 15.39 13.20
C PRO A 139 26.09 16.21 13.51
N SER A 140 27.03 16.21 12.58
CA SER A 140 28.29 16.96 12.71
C SER A 140 28.13 18.39 12.21
N LYS A 141 27.40 18.56 11.09
CA LYS A 141 27.24 19.86 10.42
C LYS A 141 25.97 20.58 10.88
N ARG A 142 26.03 21.91 10.92
CA ARG A 142 24.88 22.79 11.23
C ARG A 142 23.68 22.50 10.31
N LYS A 143 23.91 22.33 9.01
CA LYS A 143 22.86 21.97 8.04
C LYS A 143 22.18 20.63 8.39
N GLU A 144 22.95 19.63 8.82
CA GLU A 144 22.43 18.32 9.21
C GLU A 144 21.57 18.45 10.48
N LYS A 145 22.01 19.24 11.47
CA LYS A 145 21.23 19.56 12.68
C LYS A 145 19.88 20.18 12.31
N ARG A 146 19.87 21.20 11.44
CA ARG A 146 18.62 21.85 10.99
C ARG A 146 17.69 20.85 10.27
N CYS A 147 18.23 19.98 9.42
CA CYS A 147 17.44 18.95 8.74
C CYS A 147 16.85 17.93 9.73
N GLN A 148 17.58 17.55 10.78
CA GLN A 148 17.06 16.66 11.82
C GLN A 148 15.91 17.30 12.58
N VAL A 149 16.03 18.57 12.99
CA VAL A 149 14.94 19.29 13.68
C VAL A 149 13.70 19.39 12.79
N GLN A 150 13.85 19.74 11.50
CA GLN A 150 12.73 19.78 10.55
C GLN A 150 12.07 18.41 10.37
N SER A 151 12.87 17.34 10.33
CA SER A 151 12.35 15.97 10.24
C SER A 151 11.59 15.57 11.51
N GLU A 152 12.07 15.99 12.68
CA GLU A 152 11.40 15.72 13.95
C GLU A 152 10.07 16.47 14.04
N VAL A 153 10.00 17.73 13.60
CA VAL A 153 8.72 18.47 13.51
C VAL A 153 7.72 17.75 12.61
N ARG A 154 8.16 17.19 11.47
CA ARG A 154 7.29 16.35 10.62
C ARG A 154 6.86 15.07 11.36
N ALA A 155 7.76 14.45 12.10
CA ALA A 155 7.46 13.25 12.88
C ALA A 155 6.39 13.54 13.95
N VAL A 156 6.46 14.66 14.67
CA VAL A 156 5.43 15.08 15.64
C VAL A 156 4.06 15.25 14.97
N LEU A 157 4.02 15.86 13.78
CA LEU A 157 2.77 16.03 13.04
C LEU A 157 2.19 14.69 12.57
N GLU A 158 3.05 13.78 12.11
CA GLU A 158 2.64 12.45 11.68
C GLU A 158 2.18 11.57 12.87
N GLU A 159 2.82 11.71 14.02
CA GLU A 159 2.41 11.08 15.28
C GLU A 159 1.00 11.51 15.66
N ARG A 160 0.70 12.82 15.63
CA ARG A 160 -0.67 13.33 15.88
C ARG A 160 -1.71 12.75 14.91
N ARG A 161 -1.38 12.61 13.63
CA ARG A 161 -2.27 11.97 12.64
C ARG A 161 -2.47 10.50 12.96
N THR A 162 -1.41 9.80 13.35
CA THR A 162 -1.46 8.39 13.71
C THR A 162 -2.32 8.18 14.96
N CYS A 163 -2.16 8.99 16.02
CA CYS A 163 -3.01 8.95 17.21
C CYS A 163 -4.49 9.15 16.86
N LYS A 164 -4.79 10.14 16.00
CA LYS A 164 -6.17 10.37 15.54
C LYS A 164 -6.71 9.21 14.72
N ALA A 165 -5.87 8.60 13.86
CA ALA A 165 -6.26 7.45 13.06
C ALA A 165 -6.59 6.24 13.94
N VAL A 166 -5.80 5.95 14.97
CA VAL A 166 -6.07 4.84 15.92
C VAL A 166 -7.44 5.00 16.59
N GLY A 167 -7.87 6.23 16.89
CA GLY A 167 -9.20 6.51 17.43
C GLY A 167 -10.36 6.37 16.45
N MET A 168 -10.11 6.13 15.15
CA MET A 168 -11.15 6.00 14.12
C MET A 168 -11.44 4.52 13.85
N SER A 169 -12.53 3.98 14.42
CA SER A 169 -12.85 2.54 14.31
C SER A 169 -12.92 2.00 12.88
N LYS A 170 -13.54 2.74 11.95
CA LYS A 170 -13.63 2.34 10.52
C LYS A 170 -12.44 2.83 9.69
N GLN A 171 -12.33 4.14 9.48
CA GLN A 171 -11.30 4.75 8.62
C GLN A 171 -9.87 4.61 9.18
N GLY A 172 -9.71 4.23 10.44
CA GLY A 172 -8.42 3.99 11.09
C GLY A 172 -8.01 2.53 11.18
N ALA A 173 -8.85 1.59 10.74
CA ALA A 173 -8.58 0.14 10.87
C ALA A 173 -7.23 -0.28 10.29
N TRP A 174 -6.75 0.42 9.25
CA TRP A 174 -5.44 0.19 8.63
C TRP A 174 -4.25 0.33 9.59
N ALA A 175 -4.42 1.02 10.73
CA ALA A 175 -3.38 1.15 11.74
C ALA A 175 -3.01 -0.22 12.36
N ARG A 176 -3.93 -1.20 12.34
CA ARG A 176 -3.72 -2.55 12.88
C ARG A 176 -3.04 -3.53 11.92
N TRP A 177 -2.83 -3.14 10.66
CA TRP A 177 -2.32 -4.06 9.63
C TRP A 177 -0.80 -4.25 9.71
N GLU A 178 -0.24 -4.67 10.84
CA GLU A 178 1.20 -4.68 11.11
C GLU A 178 2.00 -5.45 10.03
N ASN A 179 1.49 -6.63 9.65
CA ASN A 179 2.11 -7.50 8.66
C ASN A 179 1.87 -7.09 7.20
N ALA A 180 1.06 -6.05 6.92
CA ALA A 180 0.87 -5.52 5.57
C ALA A 180 1.97 -4.51 5.18
N ILE A 181 2.51 -4.66 3.97
CA ILE A 181 3.48 -3.74 3.39
C ILE A 181 2.79 -2.44 2.96
N GLN A 182 3.44 -1.30 3.22
CA GLN A 182 2.96 0.00 2.76
C GLN A 182 2.90 0.07 1.23
N ARG A 183 1.77 0.51 0.70
CA ARG A 183 1.53 0.74 -0.73
C ARG A 183 1.61 2.25 -1.01
N ARG A 184 2.63 2.64 -1.79
CA ARG A 184 2.83 4.03 -2.20
C ARG A 184 2.31 4.23 -3.61
N VAL A 185 1.31 5.10 -3.76
CA VAL A 185 0.81 5.56 -5.06
C VAL A 185 1.68 6.73 -5.50
N THR A 186 2.32 6.60 -6.65
CA THR A 186 3.12 7.67 -7.26
C THR A 186 2.25 8.59 -8.12
N TRP A 187 2.72 9.80 -8.43
CA TRP A 187 2.03 10.69 -9.38
C TRP A 187 1.78 10.04 -10.74
N ASN A 188 2.79 9.31 -11.25
CA ASN A 188 2.65 8.58 -12.51
C ASN A 188 1.57 7.49 -12.46
N GLU A 189 1.44 6.78 -11.33
CA GLU A 189 0.37 5.81 -11.14
C GLU A 189 -0.98 6.50 -11.01
N LEU A 190 -1.06 7.58 -10.22
CA LEU A 190 -2.29 8.33 -10.02
C LEU A 190 -2.84 8.89 -11.34
N TRP A 191 -1.95 9.35 -12.23
CA TRP A 191 -2.32 9.94 -13.53
C TRP A 191 -2.62 8.90 -14.62
N LYS A 192 -1.94 7.75 -14.58
CA LYS A 192 -2.15 6.66 -15.56
C LYS A 192 -3.25 5.69 -15.18
N ALA A 193 -3.62 5.63 -13.90
CA ALA A 193 -4.67 4.75 -13.44
C ALA A 193 -6.04 5.29 -13.88
N GLU A 194 -6.93 4.38 -14.25
CA GLU A 194 -8.34 4.71 -14.44
C GLU A 194 -8.90 5.32 -13.14
N PRO A 195 -9.63 6.45 -13.20
CA PRO A 195 -10.11 7.17 -12.01
C PRO A 195 -10.87 6.28 -11.02
N HIS A 196 -11.69 5.36 -11.53
CA HIS A 196 -12.46 4.41 -10.74
C HIS A 196 -11.59 3.50 -9.87
N ARG A 197 -10.41 3.09 -10.35
CA ARG A 197 -9.54 2.16 -9.63
C ARG A 197 -8.89 2.81 -8.41
N ILE A 198 -8.43 4.05 -8.56
CA ILE A 198 -7.86 4.82 -7.44
C ILE A 198 -8.95 5.16 -6.43
N LYS A 199 -10.10 5.62 -6.92
CA LYS A 199 -11.28 5.88 -6.08
C LYS A 199 -11.66 4.65 -5.27
N PHE A 200 -11.84 3.50 -5.93
CA PHE A 200 -12.17 2.23 -5.28
C PHE A 200 -11.12 1.85 -4.24
N LEU A 201 -9.84 1.90 -4.59
CA LEU A 201 -8.75 1.56 -3.67
C LEU A 201 -8.78 2.41 -2.38
N ILE A 202 -8.91 3.73 -2.52
CA ILE A 202 -8.97 4.63 -1.37
C ILE A 202 -10.23 4.32 -0.55
N GLN A 203 -11.40 4.21 -1.19
CA GLN A 203 -12.64 3.95 -0.48
C GLN A 203 -12.64 2.58 0.23
N ALA A 204 -12.01 1.57 -0.37
CA ALA A 204 -11.88 0.24 0.21
C ALA A 204 -11.03 0.31 1.48
N VAL A 205 -9.84 0.93 1.42
CA VAL A 205 -8.91 1.02 2.56
C VAL A 205 -9.56 1.70 3.77
N TYR A 206 -10.25 2.81 3.54
CA TYR A 206 -10.84 3.61 4.60
C TYR A 206 -12.27 3.19 4.97
N ASP A 207 -12.78 2.08 4.43
CA ASP A 207 -14.14 1.58 4.69
C ASP A 207 -15.24 2.65 4.47
N VAL A 208 -15.17 3.28 3.30
CA VAL A 208 -16.17 4.26 2.83
C VAL A 208 -16.74 3.89 1.46
N LEU A 209 -16.61 2.61 1.07
CA LEU A 209 -17.35 2.05 -0.05
C LEU A 209 -18.83 1.87 0.32
N PRO A 210 -19.75 1.91 -0.67
CA PRO A 210 -21.19 1.78 -0.46
C PRO A 210 -21.60 0.32 -0.20
N SER A 211 -21.05 -0.30 0.85
CA SER A 211 -21.57 -1.58 1.36
C SER A 211 -22.97 -1.38 1.97
N PRO A 212 -23.83 -2.40 2.01
CA PRO A 212 -25.12 -2.33 2.71
C PRO A 212 -25.00 -1.79 4.13
N SER A 213 -24.01 -2.23 4.91
CA SER A 213 -23.79 -1.67 6.26
C SER A 213 -23.42 -0.18 6.24
N ASN A 214 -22.62 0.29 5.28
CA ASN A 214 -22.28 1.71 5.18
C ASN A 214 -23.47 2.54 4.67
N LEU A 215 -24.22 2.03 3.68
CA LEU A 215 -25.43 2.68 3.16
C LEU A 215 -26.52 2.81 4.23
N HIS A 216 -26.70 1.78 5.05
CA HIS A 216 -27.61 1.81 6.18
C HIS A 216 -27.18 2.88 7.21
N ASN A 217 -25.90 2.90 7.57
CA ASN A 217 -25.35 3.92 8.46
C ASN A 217 -25.44 5.35 7.89
N TRP A 218 -25.53 5.49 6.57
CA TRP A 218 -25.74 6.77 5.89
C TRP A 218 -27.23 7.12 5.71
N GLY A 219 -28.15 6.32 6.23
CA GLY A 219 -29.59 6.50 6.09
C GLY A 219 -30.07 6.38 4.64
N LYS A 220 -29.38 5.60 3.80
CA LYS A 220 -29.73 5.41 2.38
C LYS A 220 -30.54 4.15 2.11
N ILE A 221 -30.48 3.17 3.02
CA ILE A 221 -31.26 1.93 2.96
C ILE A 221 -31.71 1.55 4.38
N GLU A 222 -32.84 0.85 4.48
CA GLU A 222 -33.43 0.48 5.77
C GLU A 222 -32.72 -0.71 6.44
N SER A 223 -32.18 -1.64 5.66
CA SER A 223 -31.55 -2.86 6.18
C SER A 223 -30.07 -2.94 5.77
N PRO A 224 -29.15 -3.30 6.69
CA PRO A 224 -27.74 -3.52 6.38
C PRO A 224 -27.47 -4.89 5.75
N ALA A 225 -28.49 -5.60 5.26
CA ALA A 225 -28.37 -6.96 4.76
C ALA A 225 -27.60 -7.06 3.43
N CYS A 226 -26.81 -8.12 3.28
CA CYS A 226 -26.11 -8.49 2.06
C CYS A 226 -27.11 -8.97 1.01
N VAL A 227 -27.02 -8.42 -0.20
CA VAL A 227 -27.89 -8.77 -1.34
C VAL A 227 -27.80 -10.25 -1.70
N LEU A 228 -26.64 -10.87 -1.49
CA LEU A 228 -26.44 -12.29 -1.82
C LEU A 228 -27.01 -13.19 -0.73
N CYS A 229 -26.59 -13.05 0.53
CA CYS A 229 -26.86 -14.04 1.58
C CYS A 229 -27.71 -13.55 2.76
N SER A 230 -28.20 -12.32 2.72
CA SER A 230 -29.07 -11.69 3.72
C SER A 230 -28.47 -11.48 5.13
N LYS A 231 -27.22 -11.91 5.39
CA LYS A 231 -26.45 -11.54 6.60
C LYS A 231 -26.00 -10.08 6.55
N ILE A 232 -25.46 -9.53 7.64
CA ILE A 232 -24.93 -8.16 7.67
C ILE A 232 -23.87 -7.96 6.56
N GLY A 233 -24.17 -7.09 5.60
CA GLY A 233 -23.36 -6.81 4.42
C GLY A 233 -22.26 -5.76 4.68
N SER A 234 -21.33 -6.07 5.58
CA SER A 234 -20.12 -5.26 5.78
C SER A 234 -19.14 -5.43 4.62
N LEU A 235 -18.13 -4.55 4.50
CA LEU A 235 -17.07 -4.77 3.52
C LEU A 235 -16.30 -6.06 3.76
N GLU A 236 -16.04 -6.40 5.03
CA GLU A 236 -15.39 -7.68 5.37
C GLU A 236 -16.24 -8.87 4.91
N HIS A 237 -17.55 -8.80 5.17
CA HIS A 237 -18.48 -9.82 4.74
C HIS A 237 -18.43 -10.01 3.22
N ILE A 238 -18.60 -8.92 2.47
CA ILE A 238 -18.69 -8.94 1.00
C ILE A 238 -17.37 -9.42 0.37
N LEU A 239 -16.24 -8.89 0.84
CA LEU A 239 -14.93 -9.13 0.22
C LEU A 239 -14.27 -10.45 0.66
N SER A 240 -14.65 -11.02 1.81
CA SER A 240 -13.91 -12.16 2.37
C SER A 240 -14.76 -13.29 2.99
N CYS A 241 -16.02 -13.06 3.39
CA CYS A 241 -16.73 -14.00 4.27
C CYS A 241 -18.13 -14.40 3.76
N CYS A 242 -18.58 -13.93 2.59
CA CYS A 242 -19.92 -14.20 2.10
C CYS A 242 -20.05 -15.67 1.62
N PRO A 243 -20.93 -16.49 2.22
CA PRO A 243 -21.03 -17.91 1.87
C PRO A 243 -21.49 -18.14 0.42
N LYS A 244 -22.42 -17.32 -0.08
CA LYS A 244 -22.87 -17.42 -1.48
C LYS A 244 -21.77 -17.03 -2.47
N ALA A 245 -21.03 -15.94 -2.20
CA ALA A 245 -19.90 -15.55 -3.04
C ALA A 245 -18.77 -16.61 -3.04
N LEU A 246 -18.58 -17.30 -1.91
CA LEU A 246 -17.68 -18.43 -1.81
C LEU A 246 -18.17 -19.62 -2.66
N GLY A 247 -19.44 -20.00 -2.52
CA GLY A 247 -20.04 -21.11 -3.28
C GLY A 247 -20.08 -20.88 -4.80
N GLU A 248 -20.28 -19.63 -5.24
CA GLU A 248 -20.22 -19.22 -6.64
C GLU A 248 -18.78 -19.11 -7.18
N GLY A 249 -17.76 -19.37 -6.37
CA GLY A 249 -16.36 -19.36 -6.79
C GLY A 249 -15.75 -17.96 -6.98
N ARG A 250 -16.40 -16.87 -6.55
CA ARG A 250 -15.88 -15.49 -6.74
C ARG A 250 -14.54 -15.28 -6.04
N TYR A 251 -14.38 -15.82 -4.83
CA TYR A 251 -13.12 -15.74 -4.08
C TYR A 251 -12.03 -16.64 -4.66
N ARG A 252 -12.42 -17.79 -5.24
CA ARG A 252 -11.50 -18.68 -5.97
C ARG A 252 -10.96 -17.97 -7.20
N TRP A 253 -11.84 -17.34 -7.98
CA TRP A 253 -11.43 -16.57 -9.16
C TRP A 253 -10.40 -15.48 -8.82
N ARG A 254 -10.64 -14.72 -7.73
CA ARG A 254 -9.63 -13.76 -7.23
C ARG A 254 -8.33 -14.43 -6.82
N HIS A 255 -8.41 -15.53 -6.07
CA HIS A 255 -7.24 -16.28 -5.62
C HIS A 255 -6.42 -16.74 -6.83
N ASP A 256 -7.05 -17.32 -7.85
CA ASP A 256 -6.40 -17.78 -9.08
C ASP A 256 -5.72 -16.62 -9.83
N GLN A 257 -6.36 -15.44 -9.91
CA GLN A 257 -5.73 -14.27 -10.54
C GLN A 257 -4.47 -13.80 -9.77
N VAL A 258 -4.52 -13.82 -8.44
CA VAL A 258 -3.37 -13.48 -7.60
C VAL A 258 -2.28 -14.54 -7.72
N LEU A 259 -2.65 -15.81 -7.70
CA LEU A 259 -1.77 -16.96 -7.84
C LEU A 259 -1.04 -16.92 -9.19
N LYS A 260 -1.74 -16.60 -10.27
CA LYS A 260 -1.16 -16.41 -11.61
C LYS A 260 -0.08 -15.32 -11.61
N ALA A 261 -0.36 -14.16 -11.02
CA ALA A 261 0.62 -13.07 -10.94
C ALA A 261 1.88 -13.47 -10.13
N ILE A 262 1.72 -14.26 -9.06
CA ILE A 262 2.83 -14.79 -8.26
C ILE A 262 3.62 -15.82 -9.06
N ALA A 263 2.93 -16.75 -9.74
CA ALA A 263 3.53 -17.78 -10.57
C ALA A 263 4.36 -17.18 -11.71
N GLU A 264 3.85 -16.17 -12.42
CA GLU A 264 4.57 -15.46 -13.48
C GLU A 264 5.86 -14.81 -12.95
N ALA A 265 5.81 -14.20 -11.77
CA ALA A 265 6.98 -13.61 -11.12
C ALA A 265 8.03 -14.67 -10.75
N ILE A 266 7.59 -15.82 -10.23
CA ILE A 266 8.46 -16.95 -9.87
C ILE A 266 9.07 -17.57 -11.13
N ALA A 267 8.28 -17.82 -12.18
CA ALA A 267 8.75 -18.35 -13.44
C ALA A 267 9.83 -17.45 -14.07
N GLY A 268 9.60 -16.13 -14.08
CA GLY A 268 10.61 -15.16 -14.51
C GLY A 268 11.87 -15.14 -13.62
N GLY A 269 11.73 -15.48 -12.33
CA GLY A 269 12.86 -15.68 -11.41
C GLY A 269 13.67 -16.95 -11.74
N VAL A 270 12.98 -18.06 -11.98
CA VAL A 270 13.59 -19.34 -12.38
C VAL A 270 14.37 -19.17 -13.67
N GLU A 271 13.78 -18.51 -14.67
CA GLU A 271 14.42 -18.33 -15.97
C GLU A 271 15.67 -17.45 -15.89
N LYS A 272 15.66 -16.42 -15.03
CA LYS A 272 16.86 -15.62 -14.76
C LYS A 272 17.94 -16.43 -14.06
N ALA A 273 17.57 -17.30 -13.12
CA ALA A 273 18.52 -18.14 -12.41
C ALA A 273 19.20 -19.16 -13.34
N ARG A 274 18.47 -19.71 -14.33
CA ARG A 274 19.03 -20.60 -15.37
C ARG A 274 20.15 -19.94 -16.18
N HIS A 275 19.94 -18.68 -16.54
CA HIS A 275 20.88 -17.88 -17.33
C HIS A 275 21.98 -17.22 -16.49
N SER A 276 21.83 -17.15 -15.17
CA SER A 276 22.83 -16.56 -14.30
C SER A 276 24.03 -17.48 -14.18
N GLN A 277 25.22 -16.98 -14.52
CA GLN A 277 26.44 -17.69 -14.19
C GLN A 277 26.65 -17.68 -12.68
N ILE A 278 26.97 -18.83 -12.10
CA ILE A 278 27.39 -18.93 -10.71
C ILE A 278 28.70 -18.16 -10.61
N ALA A 279 28.64 -16.93 -10.09
CA ALA A 279 29.83 -16.14 -9.85
C ALA A 279 30.73 -16.92 -8.88
N ARG A 280 31.89 -17.39 -9.38
CA ARG A 280 32.92 -17.99 -8.52
C ARG A 280 33.32 -16.93 -7.49
N LYS A 281 33.23 -17.26 -6.21
CA LYS A 281 33.72 -16.40 -5.14
C LYS A 281 35.25 -16.38 -5.22
N ASN A 282 35.80 -15.41 -5.95
CA ASN A 282 37.22 -15.13 -5.86
C ASN A 282 37.46 -14.48 -4.49
N ILE A 283 38.20 -15.18 -3.64
CA ILE A 283 38.69 -14.61 -2.39
C ILE A 283 39.74 -13.57 -2.78
N HIS A 284 39.45 -12.29 -2.55
CA HIS A 284 40.45 -11.24 -2.65
C HIS A 284 41.20 -11.13 -1.32
N PHE A 285 42.45 -11.56 -1.32
CA PHE A 285 43.37 -11.31 -0.22
C PHE A 285 43.69 -9.81 -0.19
N VAL A 286 43.54 -9.21 0.99
CA VAL A 286 43.89 -7.80 1.24
C VAL A 286 45.30 -7.80 1.82
N LYS A 287 46.19 -6.93 1.31
CA LYS A 287 47.57 -6.83 1.83
C LYS A 287 47.56 -6.23 3.25
N ALA A 288 48.56 -6.60 4.04
CA ALA A 288 48.75 -6.03 5.38
C ALA A 288 48.84 -4.50 5.31
N GLY A 289 48.03 -3.80 6.11
CA GLY A 289 47.95 -2.34 6.15
C GLY A 289 46.89 -1.71 5.25
N GLU A 290 46.22 -2.47 4.38
CA GLU A 290 45.19 -1.93 3.48
C GLU A 290 43.78 -2.06 4.08
N VAL A 291 43.06 -0.92 4.21
CA VAL A 291 41.71 -0.90 4.77
C VAL A 291 40.71 -1.36 3.72
N ARG A 292 40.01 -2.47 3.98
CA ARG A 292 38.94 -2.99 3.12
C ARG A 292 37.86 -1.92 2.95
N LYS A 293 37.71 -1.35 1.75
CA LYS A 293 36.54 -0.53 1.40
C LYS A 293 35.31 -1.38 1.70
N THR A 294 34.40 -0.89 2.55
CA THR A 294 33.17 -1.60 2.92
C THR A 294 32.39 -1.95 1.65
N THR A 295 32.57 -3.17 1.15
CA THR A 295 31.74 -3.72 0.09
C THR A 295 30.33 -3.80 0.66
N THR A 296 29.36 -3.23 -0.06
CA THR A 296 27.94 -3.49 0.15
C THR A 296 27.74 -4.99 0.40
N PRO A 297 26.95 -5.40 1.41
CA PRO A 297 26.76 -6.81 1.70
C PRO A 297 26.30 -7.50 0.41
N GLN A 298 27.11 -8.42 -0.11
CA GLN A 298 26.74 -9.24 -1.26
C GLN A 298 25.40 -9.89 -0.93
N SER A 299 24.39 -9.70 -1.79
CA SER A 299 23.10 -10.36 -1.58
C SER A 299 23.36 -11.86 -1.47
N ARG A 300 22.84 -12.49 -0.41
CA ARG A 300 22.90 -13.94 -0.28
C ARG A 300 22.22 -14.49 -1.53
N ALA A 301 22.93 -15.36 -2.28
CA ALA A 301 22.35 -15.97 -3.46
C ALA A 301 21.05 -16.69 -3.05
N GLY A 302 19.92 -16.33 -3.67
CA GLY A 302 18.64 -16.92 -3.32
C GLY A 302 18.54 -18.38 -3.73
N ILE A 303 17.51 -19.08 -3.22
CA ILE A 303 17.33 -20.52 -3.45
C ILE A 303 17.33 -20.86 -4.94
N LEU A 304 16.75 -20.04 -5.79
CA LEU A 304 16.69 -20.34 -7.23
C LEU A 304 18.09 -20.43 -7.88
N ASN A 305 19.11 -19.79 -7.33
CA ASN A 305 20.48 -19.86 -7.87
C ASN A 305 21.22 -21.15 -7.47
N THR A 306 20.63 -22.00 -6.63
CA THR A 306 21.28 -23.23 -6.13
C THR A 306 21.16 -24.41 -7.10
N ALA A 307 20.24 -24.35 -8.05
CA ALA A 307 20.01 -25.39 -9.04
C ALA A 307 19.53 -24.79 -10.37
N LYS A 308 19.68 -25.51 -11.48
CA LYS A 308 19.23 -25.07 -12.81
C LYS A 308 17.98 -25.80 -13.29
N ASP A 309 17.71 -26.97 -12.73
CA ASP A 309 16.61 -27.88 -13.09
C ASP A 309 15.31 -27.61 -12.31
N TRP A 310 15.13 -26.39 -11.81
CA TRP A 310 13.89 -26.02 -11.11
C TRP A 310 12.67 -26.25 -12.01
N LYS A 311 11.73 -27.04 -11.49
CA LYS A 311 10.41 -27.30 -12.04
C LYS A 311 9.38 -26.55 -11.19
N LEU A 312 8.44 -25.88 -11.85
CA LEU A 312 7.37 -25.09 -11.24
C LEU A 312 6.02 -25.74 -11.55
N LEU A 313 5.27 -26.10 -10.51
CA LEU A 313 3.90 -26.58 -10.58
C LEU A 313 2.98 -25.55 -9.91
N VAL A 314 1.84 -25.24 -10.52
CA VAL A 314 0.88 -24.23 -10.03
C VAL A 314 -0.56 -24.75 -10.16
N ASP A 315 -1.37 -24.58 -9.13
CA ASP A 315 -2.77 -25.05 -9.07
C ASP A 315 -3.76 -23.99 -9.62
N LEU A 316 -3.81 -23.79 -10.94
CA LEU A 316 -4.71 -22.79 -11.58
C LEU A 316 -5.88 -23.38 -12.38
N GLU A 317 -5.78 -24.63 -12.87
CA GLU A 317 -6.78 -25.21 -13.79
C GLU A 317 -6.83 -26.75 -13.68
N LYS A 318 -5.66 -27.39 -13.66
CA LYS A 318 -5.53 -28.84 -13.45
C LYS A 318 -5.21 -29.08 -11.99
N GLN A 319 -5.88 -30.07 -11.38
CA GLN A 319 -5.57 -30.53 -10.03
C GLN A 319 -4.07 -30.78 -9.90
N LEU A 320 -3.36 -29.90 -9.17
CA LEU A 320 -1.94 -30.07 -8.91
C LEU A 320 -1.74 -31.39 -8.16
N LYS A 321 -0.95 -32.28 -8.76
CA LYS A 321 -0.50 -33.52 -8.12
C LYS A 321 0.90 -33.29 -7.57
N PHE A 322 1.03 -33.46 -6.24
CA PHE A 322 2.34 -33.38 -5.60
C PHE A 322 3.25 -34.51 -6.16
N PRO A 323 4.53 -34.25 -6.46
CA PRO A 323 5.41 -35.27 -7.04
C PRO A 323 5.57 -36.47 -6.10
N SER A 324 5.09 -37.64 -6.53
CA SER A 324 5.01 -38.85 -5.70
C SER A 324 6.37 -39.42 -5.31
N HIS A 325 7.42 -39.13 -6.08
CA HIS A 325 8.80 -39.54 -5.79
C HIS A 325 9.47 -38.69 -4.70
N ILE A 326 8.87 -37.56 -4.32
CA ILE A 326 9.29 -36.77 -3.16
C ILE A 326 8.62 -37.34 -1.91
N THR A 327 7.28 -37.35 -1.90
CA THR A 327 6.45 -37.85 -0.80
C THR A 327 5.04 -38.13 -1.33
N LYS A 328 4.40 -39.20 -0.85
CA LYS A 328 2.98 -39.47 -1.13
C LYS A 328 2.12 -38.62 -0.19
N THR A 329 1.33 -37.70 -0.74
CA THR A 329 0.43 -36.87 0.05
C THR A 329 -0.86 -36.55 -0.71
N SER A 330 -1.94 -36.33 0.03
CA SER A 330 -3.20 -35.79 -0.48
C SER A 330 -3.24 -34.26 -0.44
N LEU A 331 -2.30 -33.62 0.25
CA LEU A 331 -2.21 -32.17 0.37
C LEU A 331 -1.78 -31.53 -0.95
N ARG A 332 -2.29 -30.31 -1.18
CA ARG A 332 -2.12 -29.57 -2.43
C ARG A 332 -1.75 -28.13 -2.12
N PRO A 333 -0.45 -27.84 -2.02
CA PRO A 333 0.03 -26.46 -2.02
C PRO A 333 -0.31 -25.80 -3.36
N ASP A 334 -0.62 -24.51 -3.33
CA ASP A 334 -0.95 -23.74 -4.54
C ASP A 334 0.22 -23.65 -5.54
N ILE A 335 1.45 -23.62 -5.04
CA ILE A 335 2.69 -23.66 -5.84
C ILE A 335 3.67 -24.67 -5.27
N VAL A 336 4.24 -25.51 -6.12
CA VAL A 336 5.36 -26.39 -5.77
C VAL A 336 6.52 -26.15 -6.71
N LEU A 337 7.66 -25.76 -6.14
CA LEU A 337 8.95 -25.65 -6.80
C LEU A 337 9.84 -26.80 -6.35
N PHE A 338 10.46 -27.54 -7.25
CA PHE A 338 11.41 -28.57 -6.86
C PHE A 338 12.56 -28.73 -7.85
N SER A 339 13.68 -29.24 -7.35
CA SER A 339 14.87 -29.60 -8.11
C SER A 339 15.28 -31.02 -7.72
N ASP A 340 15.29 -31.92 -8.70
CA ASP A 340 15.65 -33.33 -8.50
C ASP A 340 17.17 -33.47 -8.26
N SER A 341 17.97 -32.65 -8.94
CA SER A 341 19.45 -32.69 -8.85
C SER A 341 19.98 -32.31 -7.47
N THR A 342 19.33 -31.34 -6.81
CA THR A 342 19.77 -30.83 -5.50
C THR A 342 18.89 -31.31 -4.34
N LYS A 343 17.87 -32.13 -4.63
CA LYS A 343 16.87 -32.62 -3.67
C LYS A 343 16.26 -31.50 -2.84
N GLN A 344 15.76 -30.46 -3.51
CA GLN A 344 15.12 -29.30 -2.86
C GLN A 344 13.65 -29.21 -3.26
N VAL A 345 12.79 -28.88 -2.30
CA VAL A 345 11.37 -28.60 -2.54
C VAL A 345 10.92 -27.37 -1.76
N VAL A 346 10.22 -26.47 -2.43
CA VAL A 346 9.62 -25.25 -1.86
C VAL A 346 8.14 -25.27 -2.18
N MET A 347 7.32 -25.25 -1.14
CA MET A 347 5.87 -25.24 -1.22
C MET A 347 5.38 -23.86 -0.83
N LEU A 348 4.54 -23.23 -1.65
CA LEU A 348 3.89 -21.97 -1.32
C LEU A 348 2.38 -22.17 -1.28
N GLU A 349 1.77 -21.64 -0.23
CA GLU A 349 0.31 -21.63 -0.04
C GLU A 349 -0.17 -20.18 0.01
N LEU A 350 -0.98 -19.79 -0.97
CA LEU A 350 -1.59 -18.48 -1.05
C LEU A 350 -2.89 -18.44 -0.26
N THR A 351 -3.00 -17.44 0.63
CA THR A 351 -4.27 -17.07 1.25
C THR A 351 -4.60 -15.62 0.94
N VAL A 352 -5.88 -15.34 0.65
CA VAL A 352 -6.38 -13.98 0.39
C VAL A 352 -7.38 -13.54 1.46
N PRO A 353 -6.94 -13.21 2.69
CA PRO A 353 -7.83 -12.89 3.80
C PRO A 353 -8.21 -11.40 3.82
N TRP A 354 -9.06 -11.04 4.78
CA TRP A 354 -9.17 -9.66 5.26
C TRP A 354 -7.85 -9.23 5.93
N GLU A 355 -7.41 -7.98 5.73
CA GLU A 355 -6.09 -7.49 6.15
C GLU A 355 -5.82 -7.62 7.66
N ASP A 356 -6.85 -7.56 8.50
CA ASP A 356 -6.68 -7.74 9.95
C ASP A 356 -6.26 -9.17 10.32
N ARG A 357 -6.53 -10.16 9.45
CA ARG A 357 -6.29 -11.61 9.70
C ARG A 357 -5.06 -12.16 9.00
N LEU A 358 -4.13 -11.29 8.56
CA LEU A 358 -2.94 -11.73 7.83
C LEU A 358 -2.04 -12.65 8.67
N GLU A 359 -1.86 -12.34 9.96
CA GLU A 359 -1.01 -13.12 10.87
C GLU A 359 -1.62 -14.48 11.23
N GLU A 360 -2.89 -14.46 11.64
CA GLU A 360 -3.65 -15.69 11.93
C GLU A 360 -3.69 -16.64 10.73
N ALA A 361 -3.86 -16.09 9.52
CA ALA A 361 -3.84 -16.88 8.29
C ALA A 361 -2.47 -17.52 8.05
N PHE A 362 -1.38 -16.78 8.28
CA PHE A 362 -0.01 -17.27 8.15
C PHE A 362 0.26 -18.43 9.10
N GLU A 363 -0.01 -18.27 10.40
CA GLU A 363 0.26 -19.29 11.41
C GLU A 363 -0.54 -20.58 11.14
N ARG A 364 -1.84 -20.44 10.87
CA ARG A 364 -2.70 -21.59 10.56
C ARG A 364 -2.19 -22.40 9.36
N LYS A 365 -1.69 -21.73 8.31
CA LYS A 365 -1.17 -22.41 7.12
C LYS A 365 0.21 -23.00 7.35
N LEU A 366 1.04 -22.37 8.18
CA LEU A 366 2.33 -22.93 8.57
C LEU A 366 2.14 -24.28 9.29
N THR A 367 1.25 -24.33 10.30
CA THR A 367 0.93 -25.57 11.03
C THR A 367 0.34 -26.65 10.13
N LYS A 368 -0.52 -26.29 9.17
CA LYS A 368 -1.14 -27.25 8.23
C LYS A 368 -0.10 -28.06 7.43
N TYR A 369 1.01 -27.44 7.04
CA TYR A 369 2.02 -28.04 6.17
C TYR A 369 3.29 -28.50 6.91
N GLU A 370 3.31 -28.42 8.23
CA GLU A 370 4.44 -28.81 9.07
C GLU A 370 4.79 -30.30 8.88
N GLN A 371 3.81 -31.20 9.06
CA GLN A 371 3.98 -32.64 8.87
C GLN A 371 4.43 -33.03 7.46
N LEU A 372 3.94 -32.33 6.43
CA LEU A 372 4.37 -32.58 5.05
C LEU A 372 5.84 -32.17 4.85
N THR A 373 6.25 -31.07 5.46
CA THR A 373 7.63 -30.58 5.41
C THR A 373 8.57 -31.58 6.09
N GLU A 374 8.19 -32.10 7.26
CA GLU A 374 8.94 -33.15 7.98
C GLU A 374 9.03 -34.45 7.16
N SER A 375 7.92 -34.88 6.54
CA SER A 375 7.91 -36.08 5.69
C SER A 375 8.86 -35.96 4.50
N CYS A 376 8.90 -34.80 3.85
CA CYS A 376 9.83 -34.53 2.77
C CYS A 376 11.29 -34.54 3.26
N GLN A 377 11.55 -33.97 4.45
CA GLN A 377 12.88 -33.98 5.07
C GLN A 377 13.33 -35.39 5.46
N GLY A 378 12.44 -36.21 6.00
CA GLY A 378 12.68 -37.63 6.26
C GLY A 378 12.99 -38.44 5.00
N ALA A 379 12.41 -38.05 3.86
CA ALA A 379 12.74 -38.60 2.54
C ALA A 379 14.05 -38.06 1.93
N GLY A 380 14.83 -37.28 2.68
CA GLY A 380 16.13 -36.72 2.27
C GLY A 380 16.05 -35.43 1.45
N TRP A 381 14.90 -34.76 1.41
CA TRP A 381 14.74 -33.50 0.68
C TRP A 381 14.91 -32.28 1.59
N LYS A 382 15.55 -31.23 1.08
CA LYS A 382 15.54 -29.90 1.70
C LYS A 382 14.19 -29.24 1.44
N ALA A 383 13.23 -29.49 2.32
CA ALA A 383 11.88 -28.98 2.20
C ALA A 383 11.68 -27.64 2.92
N ARG A 384 10.96 -26.71 2.28
CA ARG A 384 10.54 -25.43 2.86
C ARG A 384 9.07 -25.17 2.55
N CYS A 385 8.28 -24.84 3.57
CA CYS A 385 6.94 -24.30 3.39
C CYS A 385 6.97 -22.77 3.56
N LEU A 386 6.35 -22.05 2.62
CA LEU A 386 6.23 -20.60 2.62
C LEU A 386 4.75 -20.22 2.46
N PRO A 387 3.99 -20.11 3.56
CA PRO A 387 2.68 -19.46 3.53
C PRO A 387 2.85 -18.00 3.06
N ILE A 388 1.99 -17.57 2.15
CA ILE A 388 2.00 -16.23 1.58
C ILE A 388 0.60 -15.63 1.62
N GLU A 389 0.50 -14.39 2.10
CA GLU A 389 -0.78 -13.71 2.24
C GLU A 389 -0.85 -12.43 1.40
N VAL A 390 -2.02 -12.23 0.80
CA VAL A 390 -2.37 -11.00 0.09
C VAL A 390 -3.74 -10.58 0.58
N GLY A 391 -3.85 -9.41 1.19
CA GLY A 391 -5.13 -8.87 1.64
C GLY A 391 -6.09 -8.64 0.47
N CYS A 392 -7.37 -8.92 0.69
CA CYS A 392 -8.43 -8.78 -0.30
C CYS A 392 -8.56 -7.38 -0.91
N ARG A 393 -8.13 -6.31 -0.21
CA ARG A 393 -8.12 -4.93 -0.72
C ARG A 393 -6.88 -4.63 -1.57
N GLY A 394 -5.99 -5.60 -1.75
CA GLY A 394 -4.75 -5.48 -2.51
C GLY A 394 -3.61 -4.91 -1.68
N PHE A 395 -3.41 -5.45 -0.48
CA PHE A 395 -2.22 -5.21 0.36
C PHE A 395 -1.41 -6.47 0.50
N VAL A 396 -0.14 -6.43 0.11
CA VAL A 396 0.73 -7.60 0.19
C VAL A 396 1.32 -7.72 1.60
N ALA A 397 1.31 -8.93 2.16
CA ALA A 397 1.93 -9.19 3.44
C ALA A 397 3.46 -9.26 3.36
N GLN A 398 4.12 -9.08 4.51
CA GLN A 398 5.57 -9.27 4.64
C GLN A 398 6.01 -10.68 4.26
N SER A 399 5.17 -11.70 4.46
CA SER A 399 5.43 -13.11 4.10
C SER A 399 5.74 -13.27 2.61
N LEU A 400 4.94 -12.71 1.70
CA LEU A 400 5.20 -12.77 0.25
C LEU A 400 6.50 -12.05 -0.14
N SER A 401 6.77 -10.90 0.48
CA SER A 401 8.04 -10.19 0.28
C SER A 401 9.24 -11.01 0.76
N ARG A 402 9.12 -11.69 1.91
CA ARG A 402 10.15 -12.61 2.43
C ARG A 402 10.30 -13.82 1.51
N ALA A 403 9.21 -14.41 1.03
CA ALA A 403 9.22 -15.54 0.10
C ALA A 403 9.97 -15.19 -1.20
N PHE A 404 9.69 -14.03 -1.81
CA PHE A 404 10.44 -13.56 -2.98
C PHE A 404 11.93 -13.36 -2.69
N SER A 405 12.29 -12.75 -1.55
CA SER A 405 13.69 -12.62 -1.15
C SER A 405 14.38 -13.97 -0.93
N THR A 406 13.70 -14.92 -0.29
CA THR A 406 14.18 -16.28 -0.08
C THR A 406 14.43 -17.02 -1.40
N LEU A 407 13.57 -16.80 -2.40
CA LEU A 407 13.76 -17.32 -3.76
C LEU A 407 14.88 -16.58 -4.53
N GLY A 408 15.34 -15.42 -4.07
CA GLY A 408 16.34 -14.59 -4.75
C GLY A 408 15.76 -13.53 -5.70
N ILE A 409 14.45 -13.33 -5.67
CA ILE A 409 13.78 -12.27 -6.41
C ILE A 409 13.87 -10.98 -5.59
N GLU A 410 14.84 -10.14 -5.94
CA GLU A 410 15.16 -8.91 -5.19
C GLU A 410 15.08 -7.63 -6.05
N GLY A 411 15.30 -6.48 -5.41
CA GLY A 411 15.45 -5.18 -6.08
C GLY A 411 14.27 -4.79 -6.98
N ARG A 412 14.56 -4.46 -8.25
CA ARG A 412 13.54 -4.03 -9.22
C ARG A 412 12.56 -5.16 -9.55
N GLY A 413 13.03 -6.41 -9.68
CA GLY A 413 12.17 -7.56 -9.97
C GLY A 413 11.10 -7.77 -8.90
N LYS A 414 11.53 -7.74 -7.62
CA LYS A 414 10.62 -7.82 -6.47
C LYS A 414 9.57 -6.72 -6.46
N ARG A 415 9.96 -5.47 -6.71
CA ARG A 415 9.01 -4.34 -6.75
C ARG A 415 7.98 -4.49 -7.87
N ILE A 416 8.38 -4.97 -9.04
CA ILE A 416 7.46 -5.23 -10.15
C ILE A 416 6.50 -6.37 -9.80
N ALA A 417 7.00 -7.47 -9.25
CA ALA A 417 6.19 -8.62 -8.84
C ALA A 417 5.14 -8.24 -7.79
N LEU A 418 5.56 -7.58 -6.70
CA LEU A 418 4.64 -7.09 -5.66
C LEU A 418 3.59 -6.14 -6.25
N ARG A 419 3.99 -5.27 -7.19
CA ARG A 419 3.09 -4.37 -7.88
C ARG A 419 2.08 -5.07 -8.76
N ALA A 420 2.48 -6.09 -9.52
CA ALA A 420 1.55 -6.89 -10.30
C ALA A 420 0.49 -7.50 -9.38
N VAL A 421 0.91 -8.15 -8.29
CA VAL A 421 0.02 -8.78 -7.31
C VAL A 421 -1.02 -7.80 -6.76
N TYR A 422 -0.61 -6.70 -6.13
CA TYR A 422 -1.60 -5.78 -5.53
C TYR A 422 -2.45 -5.06 -6.58
N THR A 423 -1.95 -4.90 -7.80
CA THR A 423 -2.68 -4.23 -8.89
C THR A 423 -3.78 -5.14 -9.42
N THR A 424 -3.48 -6.44 -9.56
CA THR A 424 -4.44 -7.48 -9.94
C THR A 424 -5.53 -7.63 -8.90
N THR A 425 -5.18 -7.73 -7.60
CA THR A 425 -6.17 -7.86 -6.53
C THR A 425 -7.13 -6.67 -6.49
N SER A 426 -6.61 -5.43 -6.46
CA SER A 426 -7.47 -4.25 -6.40
C SER A 426 -8.30 -4.04 -7.68
N PHE A 427 -7.77 -4.43 -8.85
CA PHE A 427 -8.52 -4.36 -10.11
C PHE A 427 -9.71 -5.31 -10.08
N HIS A 428 -9.45 -6.57 -9.72
CA HIS A 428 -10.48 -7.58 -9.66
C HIS A 428 -11.60 -7.18 -8.71
N GLU A 429 -11.26 -6.68 -7.51
CA GLU A 429 -12.27 -6.22 -6.57
C GLU A 429 -13.06 -5.01 -7.05
N SER A 430 -12.43 -4.09 -7.76
CA SER A 430 -13.15 -2.95 -8.33
C SER A 430 -14.20 -3.37 -9.36
N VAL A 431 -14.05 -4.55 -9.97
CA VAL A 431 -14.99 -5.13 -10.94
C VAL A 431 -16.03 -6.01 -10.26
N THR A 432 -15.64 -6.82 -9.28
CA THR A 432 -16.55 -7.78 -8.62
C THR A 432 -17.43 -7.15 -7.56
N PHE A 433 -16.94 -6.13 -6.86
CA PHE A 433 -17.67 -5.50 -5.75
C PHE A 433 -19.04 -4.95 -6.16
N PRO A 434 -19.20 -4.18 -7.26
CA PRO A 434 -20.52 -3.70 -7.70
C PRO A 434 -21.53 -4.83 -7.91
N CYS A 435 -21.11 -5.92 -8.56
CA CYS A 435 -21.93 -7.10 -8.79
C CYS A 435 -22.29 -7.85 -7.49
N GLN A 436 -21.56 -7.65 -6.40
CA GLN A 436 -21.86 -8.25 -5.08
C GLN A 436 -22.88 -7.41 -4.28
N ILE A 437 -23.07 -6.14 -4.63
CA ILE A 437 -24.02 -5.24 -3.97
C ILE A 437 -25.24 -4.89 -4.84
N GLY A 438 -25.48 -5.62 -5.94
CA GLY A 438 -26.65 -5.44 -6.79
C GLY A 438 -26.59 -4.23 -7.72
N PHE A 439 -25.39 -3.74 -8.02
CA PHE A 439 -25.16 -2.68 -9.01
C PHE A 439 -24.53 -3.29 -10.26
N SER A 440 -25.16 -3.09 -11.43
CA SER A 440 -24.57 -3.52 -12.70
C SER A 440 -23.46 -2.56 -13.13
N PHE A 441 -22.33 -3.11 -13.53
CA PHE A 441 -21.32 -2.40 -14.30
C PHE A 441 -21.66 -2.56 -15.78
N THR A 442 -22.12 -1.50 -16.45
CA THR A 442 -22.10 -1.43 -17.90
C THR A 442 -20.81 -0.72 -18.31
N PRO A 443 -19.81 -1.42 -18.88
CA PRO A 443 -18.76 -0.73 -19.60
C PRO A 443 -19.45 -0.08 -20.81
N GLN A 444 -19.57 1.24 -20.83
CA GLN A 444 -19.87 1.93 -22.08
C GLN A 444 -18.70 1.61 -23.02
N ARG A 445 -18.99 0.76 -24.02
CA ARG A 445 -18.10 0.54 -25.16
C ARG A 445 -17.69 1.92 -25.68
N ALA A 446 -16.39 2.16 -25.79
CA ALA A 446 -15.90 3.21 -26.65
C ALA A 446 -16.53 3.00 -28.04
N PRO A 447 -17.11 4.02 -28.70
CA PRO A 447 -17.48 3.89 -30.09
C PRO A 447 -16.19 3.69 -30.89
N CYS A 448 -15.97 2.46 -31.35
CA CYS A 448 -15.14 2.19 -32.50
C CYS A 448 -15.79 2.89 -33.70
N SER A 449 -15.35 4.10 -34.00
CA SER A 449 -15.41 4.66 -35.35
C SER A 449 -14.14 5.45 -35.61
N LEU A 450 -13.15 4.73 -36.13
CA LEU A 450 -12.15 5.32 -37.00
C LEU A 450 -12.90 5.95 -38.18
N ASN A 451 -12.94 7.28 -38.24
CA ASN A 451 -13.05 7.97 -39.51
C ASN A 451 -12.14 9.19 -39.54
N ARG A 452 -11.38 9.29 -40.65
CA ARG A 452 -10.36 10.30 -40.95
C ARG A 452 -11.00 11.66 -41.27
N ARG A 453 -10.21 12.72 -41.03
CA ARG A 453 -10.40 14.17 -41.36
C ARG A 453 -11.37 14.86 -40.39
N SER A 454 -11.13 16.06 -39.87
CA SER A 454 -10.30 17.19 -40.27
C SER A 454 -9.85 17.98 -39.03
N THR A 455 -8.86 18.84 -39.24
CA THR A 455 -8.23 19.82 -38.33
C THR A 455 -9.21 20.71 -37.58
N GLY A 456 -8.93 20.98 -36.30
CA GLY A 456 -9.57 22.05 -35.54
C GLY A 456 -9.09 22.08 -34.09
N TYR A 457 -8.18 23.01 -33.79
CA TYR A 457 -7.83 23.40 -32.42
C TYR A 457 -9.04 24.14 -31.84
N ASP A 458 -9.63 23.64 -30.75
CA ASP A 458 -10.36 24.54 -29.86
C ASP A 458 -10.20 24.15 -28.39
N SER A 459 -9.94 25.19 -27.61
CA SER A 459 -9.51 25.23 -26.24
C SER A 459 -10.67 25.68 -25.36
N ARG A 460 -11.37 24.72 -24.73
CA ARG A 460 -12.16 24.84 -23.48
C ARG A 460 -13.14 23.67 -23.42
N GLY A 461 -12.81 22.65 -22.63
CA GLY A 461 -13.72 21.54 -22.33
C GLY A 461 -13.47 21.05 -20.92
N SER A 462 -14.28 21.52 -19.96
CA SER A 462 -14.38 20.92 -18.63
C SER A 462 -15.04 19.56 -18.75
N PHE A 463 -14.25 18.49 -18.69
CA PHE A 463 -14.76 17.12 -18.68
C PHE A 463 -15.15 16.73 -17.24
N THR A 464 -16.41 16.96 -16.87
CA THR A 464 -17.03 16.32 -15.70
C THR A 464 -17.87 15.16 -16.20
N GLU A 465 -17.28 13.98 -16.32
CA GLU A 465 -18.08 12.75 -16.40
C GLU A 465 -18.57 12.41 -14.99
N ASN A 466 -19.86 12.63 -14.77
CA ASN A 466 -20.57 12.05 -13.63
C ASN A 466 -20.84 10.57 -13.92
N PHE A 467 -20.02 9.69 -13.35
CA PHE A 467 -20.28 8.25 -13.31
C PHE A 467 -21.26 7.94 -12.18
N GLN A 468 -22.50 7.61 -12.55
CA GLN A 468 -23.57 7.30 -11.62
C GLN A 468 -23.81 5.79 -11.59
N TRP A 469 -23.64 5.18 -10.41
CA TRP A 469 -24.03 3.80 -10.15
C TRP A 469 -25.54 3.67 -10.32
N ARG A 470 -25.99 2.84 -11.26
CA ARG A 470 -27.41 2.51 -11.42
C ARG A 470 -27.69 1.12 -10.83
N PRO A 471 -28.75 0.96 -10.02
CA PRO A 471 -29.21 -0.36 -9.61
C PRO A 471 -29.52 -1.21 -10.84
N SER A 472 -29.21 -2.50 -10.81
CA SER A 472 -29.71 -3.43 -11.84
C SER A 472 -31.21 -3.67 -11.63
N SER A 473 -32.02 -2.80 -12.23
CA SER A 473 -33.45 -2.91 -12.56
C SER A 473 -34.40 -3.54 -11.52
N LEU A 474 -35.21 -2.69 -10.86
CA LEU A 474 -36.65 -2.95 -10.84
C LEU A 474 -37.14 -2.64 -12.26
N LYS A 475 -37.59 -3.67 -13.00
CA LYS A 475 -38.28 -3.47 -14.27
C LYS A 475 -39.63 -2.81 -13.95
N HIS A 476 -39.74 -1.51 -14.15
CA HIS A 476 -41.02 -0.87 -14.44
C HIS A 476 -40.84 -0.23 -15.81
N GLY A 477 -41.47 -0.84 -16.82
CA GLY A 477 -41.54 -0.25 -18.15
C GLY A 477 -42.45 0.96 -18.08
N PHE A 478 -41.91 2.13 -18.39
CA PHE A 478 -42.72 3.28 -18.74
C PHE A 478 -42.99 3.19 -20.25
N ASN A 479 -44.26 3.04 -20.63
CA ASN A 479 -44.72 3.42 -21.96
C ASN A 479 -45.07 4.93 -21.92
N GLU A 480 -44.88 5.61 -23.05
CA GLU A 480 -44.92 7.09 -23.17
C GLU A 480 -46.29 7.74 -22.94
N ASP A 481 -47.34 6.99 -22.62
CA ASP A 481 -48.65 7.54 -22.27
C ASP A 481 -49.05 7.06 -20.87
N GLY A 482 -48.92 7.96 -19.89
CA GLY A 482 -49.07 7.68 -18.47
C GLY A 482 -50.46 7.17 -18.04
N GLN A 483 -50.67 5.86 -18.16
CA GLN A 483 -51.74 5.14 -17.47
C GLN A 483 -51.20 3.88 -16.80
N VAL A 484 -51.56 3.71 -15.53
CA VAL A 484 -51.31 2.50 -14.72
C VAL A 484 -52.43 1.51 -15.04
N THR A 485 -52.08 0.31 -15.52
CA THR A 485 -53.01 -0.82 -15.57
C THR A 485 -52.52 -1.93 -14.63
N ASP A 486 -53.35 -2.27 -13.65
CA ASP A 486 -53.23 -3.49 -12.86
C ASP A 486 -53.60 -4.70 -13.70
N VAL A 487 -52.75 -5.73 -13.74
CA VAL A 487 -53.19 -7.11 -14.04
C VAL A 487 -52.36 -8.12 -13.24
N GLN A 488 -53.13 -8.98 -12.56
CA GLN A 488 -52.88 -10.21 -11.79
C GLN A 488 -51.49 -10.88 -11.79
#